data_AF-A0A7V9L157-F1
#
_entry.id   AF-A0A7V9L157-F1
#
_cell.length_a   1.000
_cell.length_b   1.000
_cell.length_c   1.000
_cell.angle_alpha   90.00
_cell.angle_beta   90.00
_cell.angle_gamma   90.00
#
_symmetry.space_group_name_H-M   'P 1'
#
loop_
_entity.id
_entity.type
_entity.pdbx_description
1 polymer ?
#
loop_
_entity_poly.entity_id
_entity_poly.type
_entity_poly.pdbx_seq_one_letter_code
_entity_poly.pdbx_strand_id
1 'polypeptide(L)'
;APHIWESQSDLTELDAWLGLARVTAGDLAGARTVFEEALATMSIWSNGFDGFSYMTPVVQMALAEILWKSSNEDRPRARRLVERAIVGFARLGSGRATEKAAAEQWYATHGE
;
A
#
# COMPACT_ATOMS: atom_id res chain seq x y z
N ALA A 1 21.17 19.55 8.86
CA ALA A 1 21.13 18.46 7.86
C ALA A 1 19.89 17.64 8.21
N PRO A 2 19.01 17.31 7.25
CA PRO A 2 17.87 16.45 7.54
C PRO A 2 18.42 15.13 8.11
N HIS A 3 17.77 14.63 9.14
CA HIS A 3 18.17 13.36 9.72
C HIS A 3 17.87 12.24 8.72
N ILE A 4 18.68 11.17 8.71
CA ILE A 4 18.56 10.06 7.74
C ILE A 4 17.13 9.47 7.69
N TRP A 5 16.36 9.56 8.78
CA TRP A 5 14.97 9.09 8.85
C TRP A 5 13.94 10.02 8.18
N GLU A 6 14.19 11.34 8.11
CA GLU A 6 13.34 12.29 7.36
C GLU A 6 13.46 12.02 5.86
N SER A 7 14.70 11.88 5.37
CA SER A 7 14.99 11.55 3.96
C SER A 7 14.37 10.23 3.51
N GLN A 8 14.18 9.26 4.40
CA GLN A 8 13.62 7.96 4.05
C GLN A 8 12.09 7.91 4.11
N SER A 9 11.48 8.74 4.96
CA SER A 9 10.02 8.89 4.98
C SER A 9 9.52 9.56 3.69
N ASP A 10 10.19 10.64 3.29
CA ASP A 10 9.92 11.35 2.03
C ASP A 10 10.10 10.44 0.80
N LEU A 11 11.08 9.53 0.85
CA LEU A 11 11.32 8.56 -0.22
C LEU A 11 10.15 7.59 -0.37
N THR A 12 9.65 7.01 0.73
CA THR A 12 8.52 6.06 0.66
C THR A 12 7.22 6.69 0.19
N GLU A 13 7.00 7.97 0.51
CA GLU A 13 5.86 8.73 0.00
C GLU A 13 6.00 9.03 -1.50
N LEU A 14 7.19 9.46 -1.93
CA LEU A 14 7.49 9.68 -3.35
C LEU A 14 7.30 8.39 -4.17
N ASP A 15 7.76 7.25 -3.66
CA ASP A 15 7.58 5.96 -4.31
C ASP A 15 6.09 5.59 -4.40
N ALA A 16 5.30 5.86 -3.36
CA ALA A 16 3.86 5.64 -3.42
C ALA A 16 3.19 6.48 -4.52
N TRP A 17 3.54 7.76 -4.62
CA TRP A 17 3.04 8.64 -5.69
C TRP A 17 3.51 8.19 -7.08
N LEU A 18 4.76 7.77 -7.22
CA LEU A 18 5.31 7.24 -8.47
C LEU A 18 4.56 5.98 -8.91
N GLY A 19 4.31 5.04 -8.00
CA GLY A 19 3.54 3.83 -8.29
C GLY A 19 2.13 4.15 -8.76
N LEU A 20 1.43 5.08 -8.10
CA LEU A 20 0.10 5.53 -8.50
C LEU A 20 0.09 6.21 -9.88
N ALA A 21 1.10 7.03 -10.18
CA ALA A 21 1.25 7.64 -11.49
C ALA A 21 1.47 6.58 -12.59
N ARG A 22 2.25 5.54 -12.32
CA ARG A 22 2.44 4.41 -13.23
C ARG A 22 1.17 3.60 -13.46
N VAL A 23 0.37 3.36 -12.42
CA VAL A 23 -0.97 2.75 -12.57
C VAL A 23 -1.83 3.60 -13.51
N THR A 24 -1.86 4.91 -13.30
CA THR A 24 -2.63 5.84 -14.15
C THR A 24 -2.15 5.83 -15.60
N ALA A 25 -0.84 5.67 -15.82
CA ALA A 25 -0.24 5.53 -17.14
C ALA A 25 -0.41 4.12 -17.77
N GLY A 26 -1.00 3.16 -17.05
CA GLY A 26 -1.16 1.77 -17.49
C GLY A 26 0.08 0.89 -17.33
N ASP A 27 1.16 1.40 -16.76
CA ASP A 27 2.39 0.64 -16.46
C ASP A 27 2.24 -0.15 -15.14
N LEU A 28 1.46 -1.23 -15.20
CA LEU A 28 1.19 -2.05 -14.02
C LEU A 28 2.43 -2.82 -13.54
N ALA A 29 3.34 -3.19 -14.44
CA ALA A 29 4.57 -3.88 -14.09
C ALA A 29 5.52 -2.94 -13.34
N GLY A 30 5.77 -1.73 -13.87
CA GLY A 30 6.58 -0.74 -13.20
C GLY A 30 5.94 -0.19 -11.91
N ALA A 31 4.61 -0.15 -11.83
CA ALA A 31 3.90 0.17 -10.59
C ALA A 31 4.10 -0.92 -9.51
N ARG A 32 3.98 -2.21 -9.89
CA ARG A 32 4.20 -3.34 -8.99
C ARG A 32 5.55 -3.25 -8.31
N THR A 33 6.63 -3.09 -9.08
CA THR A 33 7.99 -3.05 -8.55
C THR A 33 8.16 -1.92 -7.52
N VAL A 34 7.70 -0.72 -7.84
CA VAL A 34 7.82 0.43 -6.92
C VAL A 34 6.99 0.26 -5.67
N PHE A 35 5.78 -0.29 -5.76
CA PHE A 35 4.98 -0.56 -4.56
C PHE A 35 5.58 -1.65 -3.66
N GLU A 36 6.23 -2.66 -4.24
CA GLU A 36 6.94 -3.69 -3.47
C GLU A 36 8.15 -3.08 -2.72
N GLU A 37 8.91 -2.22 -3.37
CA GLU A 37 10.04 -1.48 -2.77
C GLU A 37 9.59 -0.50 -1.68
N ALA A 38 8.51 0.24 -1.93
CA ALA A 38 7.92 1.17 -0.97
C ALA A 38 7.48 0.42 0.30
N LEU A 39 6.76 -0.69 0.17
CA LEU A 39 6.31 -1.49 1.32
C LEU A 39 7.48 -2.15 2.06
N ALA A 40 8.50 -2.63 1.34
CA ALA A 40 9.70 -3.18 1.97
C ALA A 40 10.36 -2.12 2.86
N THR A 41 10.56 -0.92 2.33
CA THR A 41 11.12 0.21 3.07
C THR A 41 10.23 0.60 4.25
N MET A 42 8.93 0.85 4.03
CA MET A 42 7.97 1.17 5.11
C MET A 42 7.96 0.11 6.23
N SER A 43 8.09 -1.17 5.89
CA SER A 43 8.09 -2.26 6.87
C SER A 43 9.34 -2.27 7.76
N ILE A 44 10.51 -1.89 7.21
CA ILE A 44 11.77 -1.77 7.97
C ILE A 44 11.63 -0.70 9.04
N TRP A 45 11.00 0.43 8.72
CA TRP A 45 10.87 1.58 9.63
C TRP A 45 9.77 1.40 10.68
N SER A 46 8.72 0.63 10.37
CA SER A 46 7.60 0.36 11.31
C SER A 46 7.97 -0.50 12.53
N ASN A 47 9.15 -1.13 12.55
CA ASN A 47 9.62 -1.94 13.67
C ASN A 47 10.44 -1.17 14.72
N GLY A 48 10.78 0.11 14.50
CA GLY A 48 11.70 0.87 15.36
C GLY A 48 11.17 2.19 15.93
N PHE A 49 10.16 2.78 15.31
CA PHE A 49 9.47 3.99 15.77
C PHE A 49 7.96 3.77 15.61
N ASP A 50 7.13 4.61 16.21
CA ASP A 50 5.66 4.60 16.04
C ASP A 50 5.21 4.96 14.58
N GLY A 51 6.15 4.80 13.63
CA GLY A 51 6.22 5.13 12.21
C GLY A 51 5.26 4.32 11.36
N PHE A 52 4.01 4.74 11.43
CA PHE A 52 2.98 4.41 10.49
C PHE A 52 2.94 5.48 9.39
N SER A 53 3.34 5.14 8.15
CA SER A 53 3.11 6.02 7.01
C SER A 53 1.62 6.00 6.63
N TYR A 54 1.03 7.18 6.45
CA TYR A 54 -0.37 7.30 6.01
C TYR A 54 -0.60 6.72 4.60
N MET A 55 0.46 6.54 3.82
CA MET A 55 0.43 5.94 2.49
C MET A 55 0.48 4.41 2.51
N THR A 56 0.92 3.79 3.61
CA THR A 56 1.00 2.32 3.72
C THR A 56 -0.28 1.60 3.29
N PRO A 57 -1.48 1.93 3.84
CA PRO A 57 -2.70 1.23 3.42
C PRO A 57 -3.11 1.53 1.97
N VAL A 58 -2.73 2.69 1.42
CA VAL A 58 -2.96 3.04 0.00
C VAL A 58 -2.11 2.15 -0.91
N VAL A 59 -0.82 2.02 -0.61
CA VAL A 59 0.11 1.18 -1.37
C VAL A 59 -0.29 -0.30 -1.26
N GLN A 60 -0.71 -0.76 -0.08
CA GLN A 60 -1.21 -2.12 0.12
C GLN A 60 -2.43 -2.41 -0.76
N MET A 61 -3.40 -1.50 -0.81
CA MET A 61 -4.59 -1.65 -1.66
C MET A 61 -4.23 -1.65 -3.15
N ALA A 62 -3.42 -0.69 -3.60
CA ALA A 62 -3.02 -0.60 -5.01
C ALA A 62 -2.24 -1.84 -5.47
N LEU A 63 -1.30 -2.31 -4.66
CA LEU A 63 -0.55 -3.54 -4.96
C LEU A 63 -1.48 -4.76 -4.95
N ALA A 64 -2.43 -4.86 -4.02
CA ALA A 64 -3.39 -5.95 -3.99
C ALA A 64 -4.20 -6.04 -5.30
N GLU A 65 -4.68 -4.91 -5.82
CA GLU A 65 -5.39 -4.90 -7.09
C GLU A 65 -4.53 -5.34 -8.27
N ILE A 66 -3.27 -4.89 -8.33
CA ILE A 66 -2.34 -5.31 -9.37
C ILE A 66 -2.12 -6.82 -9.29
N LEU A 67 -1.78 -7.34 -8.11
CA LEU A 67 -1.54 -8.76 -7.88
C LEU A 67 -2.76 -9.61 -8.25
N TRP A 68 -3.96 -9.17 -7.87
CA TRP A 68 -5.20 -9.87 -8.18
C TRP A 68 -5.47 -9.98 -9.69
N LYS A 69 -5.18 -8.90 -10.44
CA LYS A 69 -5.33 -8.85 -11.91
C LYS A 69 -4.22 -9.63 -12.64
N SER A 70 -3.04 -9.76 -12.02
CA SER A 70 -1.85 -10.34 -12.65
C SER A 70 -1.91 -11.86 -12.75
N SER A 71 -2.21 -12.54 -11.64
CA SER A 71 -2.14 -14.00 -11.56
C SER A 71 -3.01 -14.55 -10.43
N ASN A 72 -3.58 -15.75 -10.63
CA ASN A 72 -4.29 -16.48 -9.58
C ASN A 72 -3.37 -16.86 -8.40
N GLU A 73 -2.08 -17.10 -8.67
CA GLU A 73 -1.09 -17.48 -7.66
C GLU A 73 -0.79 -16.33 -6.68
N ASP A 74 -0.92 -15.09 -7.15
CA ASP A 74 -0.69 -13.87 -6.37
C ASP A 74 -1.92 -13.47 -5.52
N ARG A 75 -3.10 -14.07 -5.77
CA ARG A 75 -4.37 -13.72 -5.08
C ARG A 75 -4.34 -13.89 -3.57
N PRO A 76 -3.75 -14.96 -2.99
CA PRO A 76 -3.63 -15.06 -1.53
C PRO A 76 -2.80 -13.91 -0.93
N ARG A 77 -1.78 -13.42 -1.66
CA ARG A 77 -1.00 -12.25 -1.22
C ARG A 77 -1.81 -10.97 -1.34
N ALA A 78 -2.57 -10.79 -2.42
CA ALA A 78 -3.46 -9.65 -2.58
C ALA A 78 -4.47 -9.53 -1.42
N ARG A 79 -5.10 -10.63 -1.02
CA ARG A 79 -6.03 -10.65 0.13
C ARG A 79 -5.39 -10.17 1.42
N ARG A 80 -4.23 -10.72 1.76
CA ARG A 80 -3.48 -10.30 2.96
C ARG A 80 -3.10 -8.83 2.95
N LEU A 81 -2.82 -8.27 1.78
CA LEU A 81 -2.56 -6.84 1.64
C LEU A 81 -3.83 -6.02 1.90
N VAL A 82 -5.00 -6.44 1.41
CA VAL A 82 -6.25 -5.73 1.69
C VAL A 82 -6.65 -5.82 3.16
N GLU A 83 -6.50 -6.97 3.81
CA GLU A 83 -6.72 -7.09 5.27
C GLU A 83 -5.87 -6.07 6.04
N ARG A 84 -4.59 -5.95 5.68
CA ARG A 84 -3.68 -4.97 6.27
C ARG A 84 -4.08 -3.54 5.95
N ALA A 85 -4.55 -3.28 4.72
CA ALA A 85 -5.03 -1.96 4.32
C ALA A 85 -6.25 -1.53 5.14
N ILE A 86 -7.20 -2.44 5.39
CA ILE A 86 -8.38 -2.18 6.24
C ILE A 86 -7.95 -1.78 7.65
N VAL A 87 -7.00 -2.51 8.26
CA VAL A 87 -6.44 -2.18 9.58
C VAL A 87 -5.73 -0.82 9.55
N GLY A 88 -4.95 -0.56 8.50
CA GLY A 88 -4.23 0.70 8.32
C GLY A 88 -5.17 1.90 8.17
N PHE A 89 -6.21 1.80 7.34
CA PHE A 89 -7.21 2.86 7.20
C PHE A 89 -8.01 3.06 8.50
N ALA A 90 -8.31 1.98 9.25
CA ALA A 90 -8.93 2.10 10.56
C ALA A 90 -8.05 2.89 11.55
N ARG A 91 -6.72 2.68 11.53
CA ARG A 91 -5.77 3.45 12.35
C ARG A 91 -5.73 4.94 11.98
N LEU A 92 -5.95 5.28 10.71
CA LEU A 92 -6.01 6.67 10.23
C LEU A 92 -7.33 7.39 10.58
N GLY A 93 -8.34 6.67 11.08
CA GLY A 93 -9.58 7.24 11.55
C GLY A 93 -10.52 7.73 10.43
N SER A 94 -11.45 8.62 10.78
CA SER A 94 -12.56 9.02 9.91
C SER A 94 -12.14 9.70 8.61
N GLY A 95 -10.95 10.30 8.56
CA GLY A 95 -10.41 10.92 7.35
C GLY A 95 -10.13 9.93 6.20
N ARG A 96 -10.13 8.63 6.48
CA ARG A 96 -9.96 7.55 5.50
C ARG A 96 -11.11 6.54 5.50
N ALA A 97 -12.29 6.95 6.00
CA ALA A 97 -13.44 6.04 6.13
C ALA A 97 -13.92 5.50 4.77
N THR A 98 -13.87 6.33 3.73
CA THR A 98 -14.26 5.95 2.37
C THR A 98 -13.33 4.87 1.81
N GLU A 99 -12.03 5.05 1.95
CA GLU A 99 -11.02 4.08 1.48
C GLU A 99 -11.09 2.79 2.28
N LYS A 100 -11.36 2.86 3.60
CA LYS A 100 -11.63 1.68 4.42
C LYS A 100 -12.83 0.90 3.90
N ALA A 101 -13.95 1.57 3.66
CA ALA A 101 -15.17 0.93 3.18
C ALA A 101 -14.96 0.30 1.79
N ALA A 102 -14.22 0.96 0.90
CA ALA A 102 -13.86 0.42 -0.40
C ALA A 102 -13.00 -0.85 -0.27
N ALA A 103 -12.01 -0.85 0.63
CA ALA A 103 -11.18 -2.03 0.91
C ALA A 103 -12.00 -3.19 1.51
N GLU A 104 -12.93 -2.90 2.43
CA GLU A 104 -13.86 -3.89 2.99
C GLU A 104 -14.77 -4.50 1.92
N GLN A 105 -15.33 -3.68 1.03
CA GLN A 105 -16.15 -4.14 -0.09
C GLN A 105 -15.35 -5.01 -1.06
N TRP A 106 -14.12 -4.58 -1.39
CA TRP A 106 -13.23 -5.37 -2.22
C TRP A 106 -12.96 -6.74 -1.58
N TYR A 107 -12.68 -6.77 -0.27
CA TYR A 107 -12.40 -7.99 0.46
C TYR A 107 -13.62 -8.92 0.50
N ALA A 108 -14.83 -8.39 0.72
CA ALA A 108 -16.06 -9.18 0.68
C ALA A 108 -16.30 -9.83 -0.70
N THR A 109 -15.87 -9.17 -1.78
CA THR A 109 -16.04 -9.68 -3.15
C THR A 109 -14.98 -10.72 -3.53
N HIS A 110 -13.78 -10.61 -2.97
CA HIS A 110 -12.61 -11.35 -3.43
C HIS A 110 -11.95 -12.21 -2.36
N GLY A 111 -12.45 -12.25 -1.11
CA GLY A 111 -11.79 -12.79 0.07
C GLY A 111 -11.93 -14.29 0.32
N GLU A 112 -12.83 -14.99 -0.39
CA GLU A 112 -13.10 -16.45 -0.25
C GLU A 112 -12.34 -17.33 -1.24
#